data_AF-A0A963TYT6-F1
#
_entry.id   AF-A0A963TYT6-F1
#
_cell.length_a   1.000
_cell.length_b   1.000
_cell.length_c   1.000
_cell.angle_alpha   90.00
_cell.angle_beta   90.00
_cell.angle_gamma   90.00
#
_symmetry.space_group_name_H-M   'P 1'
#
loop_
_entity.id
_entity.type
_entity.pdbx_description
1 polymer ?
#
loop_
_entity_poly.entity_id
_entity_poly.type
_entity_poly.pdbx_seq_one_letter_code
_entity_poly.pdbx_strand_id
1 'polypeptide(L)'
;KVYKLSLLPSGVVREGRLGVIGSGVVVDPWALLAEIERIEGQGVKVSAQSLAIAENATLILPVHSELDQMRETSNSGVRIGTTKRGI
;
A
#
# COMPACT_ATOMS: atom_id res chain seq x y z
N LYS A 1 2.99 -20.53 7.61
CA LYS A 1 2.70 -19.19 8.17
C LYS A 1 1.72 -18.49 7.26
N VAL A 2 0.75 -17.76 7.80
CA VAL A 2 -0.24 -17.01 7.01
C VAL A 2 0.21 -15.55 6.95
N TYR A 3 0.46 -15.06 5.73
CA TYR A 3 0.82 -13.67 5.49
C TYR A 3 -0.39 -12.96 4.88
N LYS A 4 -0.96 -11.99 5.60
CA LYS A 4 -1.91 -11.04 4.99
C LYS A 4 -1.08 -9.99 4.27
N LEU A 5 -1.29 -9.76 2.98
CA LEU A 5 -0.56 -8.77 2.20
C LEU A 5 -1.56 -7.79 1.57
N SER A 6 -1.15 -6.55 1.35
CA SER A 6 -1.98 -5.51 0.74
C SER A 6 -1.24 -4.81 -0.39
N LEU A 7 -0.18 -4.06 -0.08
CA LEU A 7 0.66 -3.35 -1.05
C LEU A 7 1.86 -4.19 -1.48
N LEU A 8 2.38 -5.03 -0.59
CA LEU A 8 3.55 -5.83 -0.89
C LEU A 8 3.22 -6.98 -1.85
N PRO A 9 4.02 -7.17 -2.93
CA PRO A 9 3.86 -8.32 -3.81
C PRO A 9 4.02 -9.63 -3.02
N SER A 10 3.18 -10.62 -3.30
CA SER A 10 3.27 -11.94 -2.65
C SER A 10 4.61 -12.65 -2.85
N GLY A 11 5.37 -12.24 -3.87
CA GLY A 11 6.74 -12.69 -4.11
C GLY A 11 7.75 -12.30 -3.03
N VAL A 12 7.52 -11.22 -2.27
CA VAL A 12 8.48 -10.72 -1.25
C VAL A 12 8.69 -11.69 -0.10
N VAL A 13 7.73 -12.59 0.12
CA VAL A 13 7.76 -13.60 1.20
C VAL A 13 8.66 -14.80 0.82
N ARG A 14 9.01 -14.95 -0.46
CA ARG A 14 9.86 -16.03 -0.94
C ARG A 14 11.31 -15.56 -1.05
N GLU A 15 12.22 -16.31 -0.43
CA GLU A 15 13.65 -16.04 -0.54
C GLU A 15 14.13 -16.13 -2.01
N GLY A 16 14.99 -15.21 -2.42
CA GLY A 16 15.58 -15.16 -3.77
C GLY A 16 14.66 -14.60 -4.87
N ARG A 17 13.48 -14.07 -4.53
CA ARG A 17 12.57 -13.42 -5.49
C ARG A 17 12.55 -11.91 -5.26
N LEU A 18 12.70 -11.15 -6.35
CA LEU A 18 12.46 -9.71 -6.36
C LEU A 18 10.97 -9.44 -6.61
N GLY A 19 10.31 -8.79 -5.65
CA GLY A 19 9.00 -8.19 -5.85
C GLY A 19 9.14 -6.78 -6.43
N VAL A 20 8.30 -6.42 -7.40
CA VAL A 20 8.31 -5.09 -8.02
C VAL A 20 6.95 -4.44 -7.89
N ILE A 21 6.90 -3.22 -7.34
CA ILE A 21 5.72 -2.35 -7.36
C ILE A 21 5.80 -1.51 -8.64
N GLY A 22 4.88 -1.77 -9.57
CA GLY A 22 4.83 -1.10 -10.86
C GLY A 22 4.23 0.32 -10.81
N SER A 23 4.39 1.07 -11.89
CA SER A 23 3.89 2.45 -12.04
C SER A 23 2.37 2.59 -11.97
N GLY A 24 1.63 1.52 -12.28
CA GLY A 24 0.16 1.50 -12.20
C GLY A 24 -0.38 1.35 -10.77
N VAL A 25 0.50 1.21 -9.78
CA VAL A 25 0.11 1.06 -8.37
C VAL A 25 0.18 2.41 -7.67
N VAL A 26 -0.86 2.71 -6.91
CA VAL A 26 -0.89 3.83 -5.99
C VAL A 26 -0.32 3.36 -4.65
N VAL A 27 0.79 3.97 -4.23
CA VAL A 27 1.54 3.57 -3.04
C VAL A 27 1.27 4.55 -1.91
N ASP A 28 0.77 4.02 -0.79
CA ASP A 28 0.66 4.73 0.48
C ASP A 28 1.96 4.48 1.27
N PRO A 29 2.84 5.48 1.45
CA PRO A 29 4.12 5.29 2.14
C PRO A 29 3.94 4.79 3.57
N TRP A 30 2.92 5.26 4.27
CA TRP A 30 2.67 4.92 5.67
C TRP A 30 2.18 3.49 5.80
N ALA A 31 1.22 3.10 4.96
CA ALA A 31 0.74 1.73 4.94
C ALA A 31 1.83 0.75 4.47
N LEU A 32 2.68 1.14 3.51
CA LEU A 32 3.78 0.31 3.05
C LEU A 32 4.78 0.05 4.18
N LEU A 33 5.19 1.09 4.92
CA LEU A 33 6.11 0.95 6.06
C LEU A 33 5.52 0.06 7.15
N ALA A 34 4.26 0.29 7.55
CA ALA A 34 3.57 -0.53 8.55
C ALA A 34 3.42 -1.99 8.09
N GLU A 35 3.22 -2.22 6.79
CA GLU A 35 3.15 -3.56 6.24
C GLU A 35 4.51 -4.27 6.26
N ILE A 36 5.59 -3.57 5.94
CA ILE A 36 6.97 -4.08 6.01
C ILE A 36 7.28 -4.50 7.45
N GLU A 37 7.11 -3.60 8.43
CA GLU A 37 7.40 -3.89 9.84
C GLU A 37 6.67 -5.15 10.34
N ARG A 38 5.40 -5.29 9.97
CA ARG A 38 4.59 -6.44 10.38
C ARG A 38 5.12 -7.77 9.81
N ILE A 39 5.61 -7.78 8.58
CA ILE A 39 6.14 -9.01 7.95
C ILE A 39 7.57 -9.27 8.42
N GLU A 40 8.37 -8.23 8.67
CA GLU A 40 9.66 -8.35 9.34
C GLU A 40 9.54 -8.97 10.73
N GLY A 41 8.52 -8.57 11.51
CA GLY A 41 8.17 -9.21 12.78
C GLY A 41 7.76 -10.69 12.66
N GLN A 42 7.40 -11.16 11.46
CA GLN A 42 7.10 -12.57 11.17
C GLN A 42 8.32 -13.36 10.68
N GLY A 43 9.48 -12.69 10.55
CA GLY A 43 10.77 -13.27 10.17
C GLY A 43 11.08 -13.22 8.67
N VAL A 44 10.38 -12.41 7.89
CA VAL A 44 10.70 -12.17 6.46
C VAL A 44 11.59 -10.94 6.36
N LYS A 45 12.74 -11.03 5.68
CA LYS A 45 13.61 -9.87 5.47
C LYS A 45 13.18 -9.11 4.23
N VAL A 46 12.80 -7.84 4.39
CA VAL A 46 12.53 -6.93 3.26
C VAL A 46 13.75 -6.03 3.08
N SER A 47 14.35 -6.05 1.90
CA SER A 47 15.48 -5.20 1.56
C SER A 47 15.37 -4.70 0.12
N ALA A 48 16.27 -3.80 -0.27
CA ALA A 48 16.38 -3.34 -1.66
C ALA A 48 16.64 -4.47 -2.68
N GLN A 49 17.06 -5.66 -2.21
CA GLN A 49 17.26 -6.85 -3.06
C GLN A 49 15.97 -7.67 -3.25
N SER A 50 14.98 -7.51 -2.36
CA SER A 50 13.72 -8.27 -2.38
C SER A 50 12.52 -7.42 -2.82
N LEU A 51 12.62 -6.09 -2.74
CA LEU A 51 11.57 -5.16 -3.14
C LEU A 51 12.14 -4.00 -3.95
N ALA A 52 11.60 -3.81 -5.16
CA ALA A 52 11.83 -2.64 -5.99
C ALA A 52 10.53 -1.86 -6.17
N ILE A 53 10.63 -0.54 -6.20
CA ILE A 53 9.50 0.37 -6.43
C ILE A 53 9.82 1.15 -7.70
N ALA A 54 8.87 1.20 -8.63
CA ALA A 54 9.00 2.02 -9.81
C ALA A 54 9.07 3.50 -9.40
N GLU A 55 10.02 4.25 -9.96
CA GLU A 55 10.22 5.68 -9.66
C GLU A 55 8.97 6.53 -9.97
N ASN A 56 8.20 6.11 -10.97
CA ASN A 56 6.95 6.74 -11.38
C ASN A 56 5.71 6.13 -10.72
N ALA A 57 5.84 5.42 -9.60
CA ALA A 57 4.69 4.99 -8.82
C ALA A 57 3.99 6.22 -8.19
N THR A 58 2.67 6.29 -8.33
CA THR A 58 1.88 7.39 -7.78
C THR A 58 1.80 7.27 -6.26
N LEU A 59 2.12 8.35 -5.54
CA LEU A 59 2.02 8.37 -4.08
C LEU A 59 0.66 8.87 -3.61
N ILE A 60 0.03 8.12 -2.72
CA ILE A 60 -1.15 8.59 -2.00
C ILE A 60 -0.75 9.15 -0.65
N LEU A 61 -0.78 10.49 -0.59
CA LEU A 61 -0.54 11.27 0.62
C LEU A 61 -1.78 11.31 1.53
N PRO A 62 -1.62 11.55 2.85
CA PRO A 62 -2.73 11.63 3.81
C PRO A 62 -3.83 12.61 3.40
N VAL A 63 -3.46 13.73 2.76
CA VAL A 63 -4.39 14.74 2.24
C VAL A 63 -5.44 14.16 1.28
N HIS A 64 -5.09 13.12 0.51
CA HIS A 64 -6.06 12.48 -0.39
C HIS A 64 -7.13 11.71 0.39
N SER A 65 -6.76 11.03 1.48
CA SER A 65 -7.70 10.35 2.36
C SER A 65 -8.62 11.35 3.06
N GLU A 66 -8.08 12.48 3.53
CA GLU A 66 -8.88 13.55 4.13
C GLU A 66 -9.85 14.18 3.12
N LEU A 67 -9.38 14.47 1.90
CA LEU A 67 -10.24 15.00 0.82
C LEU A 67 -11.37 14.04 0.44
N ASP A 68 -11.09 12.74 0.40
CA ASP A 68 -12.08 11.69 0.12
C ASP A 68 -13.14 11.60 1.24
N GLN A 69 -12.70 11.66 2.51
CA GLN A 69 -13.61 11.73 3.64
C GLN A 69 -14.48 12.99 3.63
N MET A 70 -13.90 14.14 3.29
CA MET A 70 -14.64 15.40 3.17
C MET A 70 -15.66 15.37 2.03
N ARG A 71 -15.30 14.76 0.89
CA ARG A 71 -16.22 14.57 -0.25
C ARG A 71 -17.37 13.64 0.09
N GLU A 72 -17.11 12.53 0.77
CA GLU A 72 -18.17 11.64 1.27
C GLU A 72 -19.08 12.33 2.30
N THR A 73 -18.52 13.20 3.15
CA THR A 73 -19.30 13.89 4.21
C THR A 73 -20.11 15.07 3.66
N SER A 74 -19.61 15.73 2.61
CA SER A 74 -20.23 16.94 2.03
C SER A 74 -21.32 16.63 1.00
N ASN A 75 -21.32 15.44 0.39
CA ASN A 75 -22.38 15.03 -0.53
C ASN A 75 -23.62 14.60 0.26
N SER A 76 -24.67 15.41 0.24
CA SER A 76 -26.03 15.07 0.73
C SER A 76 -26.77 14.05 -0.18
N GLY A 77 -26.04 13.37 -1.06
CA GLY A 77 -26.52 12.36 -2.01
C GLY A 77 -25.90 10.96 -1.79
N VAL A 78 -26.06 10.07 -2.78
CA VAL A 78 -25.69 8.64 -2.72
C VAL A 78 -24.24 8.44 -2.29
N ARG A 79 -24.05 7.77 -1.14
CA ARG A 79 -22.73 7.36 -0.64
C ARG A 79 -22.22 6.21 -1.51
N ILE A 80 -21.01 6.34 -2.03
CA ILE A 80 -20.38 5.32 -2.88
C ILE A 80 -19.87 4.15 -2.01
N GLY A 81 -19.51 4.41 -0.75
CA GLY A 81 -18.95 3.39 0.13
C GLY A 81 -17.47 3.17 -0.18
N THR A 82 -16.73 4.27 -0.31
CA THR A 82 -15.29 4.23 -0.58
C THR A 82 -14.53 3.59 0.58
N THR A 83 -13.33 3.07 0.28
CA THR A 83 -12.44 2.53 1.32
C THR A 83 -11.85 3.64 2.22
N LYS A 84 -12.19 4.91 1.96
CA LYS A 84 -11.67 6.12 2.62
C LYS A 84 -10.15 6.25 2.55
N ARG A 85 -9.53 5.56 1.60
CA ARG A 85 -8.07 5.59 1.41
C ARG A 85 -7.64 6.72 0.50
N GLY A 86 -8.57 7.49 -0.08
CA GLY A 86 -8.24 8.60 -0.99
C GLY A 86 -8.10 8.20 -2.45
N ILE A 87 -8.64 7.03 -2.83
CA ILE A 87 -8.60 6.46 -4.19
C ILE A 87 -9.96 6.64 -4.85
#